data_AF-B4PI14-F1
#
_entry.id   AF-B4PI14-F1
#
_cell.length_a   1.000
_cell.length_b   1.000
_cell.length_c   1.000
_cell.angle_alpha   90.00
_cell.angle_beta   90.00
_cell.angle_gamma   90.00
#
_symmetry.space_group_name_H-M   'P 1'
#
loop_
_entity.id
_entity.type
_entity.pdbx_description
1 polymer ?
#
loop_
_entity_poly.entity_id
_entity_poly.type
_entity_poly.pdbx_seq_one_letter_code
_entity_poly.pdbx_strand_id
1 'polypeptide(L)'
;MKLLSLFLLAYIAYSTAKVVPASTSNHLSIDQHGKRVYADVAEDKCDYYCPEKDPTVCATNGQCLLKFESRCAMTAYNCRNPQKMFKLVEDHRCTQDWQPLCMESDLREFGL
;
A
#
# COMPACT_ATOMS: atom_id res chain seq x y z
N MET A 1 35.20 -14.07 20.54
CA MET A 1 34.61 -14.38 19.21
C MET A 1 33.18 -14.94 19.25
N LYS A 2 32.61 -15.37 20.40
CA LYS A 2 31.20 -15.83 20.48
C LYS A 2 30.16 -14.72 20.74
N LEU A 3 30.56 -13.62 21.39
CA LEU A 3 29.66 -12.49 21.66
C LEU A 3 29.29 -11.71 20.38
N LEU A 4 30.21 -11.52 19.44
CA LEU A 4 29.93 -10.81 18.17
C LEU A 4 28.91 -11.53 17.28
N SER A 5 28.90 -12.87 17.29
CA SER A 5 27.90 -13.67 16.54
C SER A 5 26.49 -13.54 17.10
N LEU A 6 26.33 -13.33 18.42
CA LEU A 6 25.02 -13.14 19.04
C LEU A 6 24.43 -11.77 18.71
N PHE A 7 25.26 -10.72 18.60
CA PHE A 7 24.80 -9.40 18.16
C PHE A 7 24.34 -9.39 16.70
N LEU A 8 25.01 -10.12 15.82
CA LEU A 8 24.62 -10.22 14.40
C LEU A 8 23.26 -10.90 14.20
N LEU A 9 22.95 -11.94 14.98
CA LEU A 9 21.65 -12.63 14.90
C LEU A 9 20.48 -11.78 15.42
N ALA A 10 20.72 -10.89 16.40
CA ALA A 10 19.69 -9.97 16.90
C ALA A 10 19.34 -8.88 15.88
N TYR A 11 20.30 -8.45 15.05
CA TYR A 11 20.07 -7.42 14.03
C TYR A 11 19.19 -7.92 12.87
N ILE A 12 19.29 -9.19 12.49
CA ILE A 12 18.51 -9.75 11.36
C ILE A 12 17.01 -9.87 11.71
N ALA A 13 16.65 -9.99 12.99
CA ALA A 13 15.26 -10.02 13.43
C ALA A 13 14.57 -8.63 13.42
N TYR A 14 15.35 -7.55 13.39
CA TYR A 14 14.84 -6.17 13.48
C TYR A 14 14.35 -5.61 12.14
N SER A 15 14.66 -6.28 11.02
CA SER A 15 14.36 -5.79 9.67
C SER A 15 12.93 -6.05 9.19
N THR A 16 12.05 -6.60 10.02
CA THR A 16 10.63 -6.70 9.65
C THR A 16 9.95 -5.36 9.95
N ALA A 17 10.07 -4.43 9.01
CA ALA A 17 9.32 -3.18 9.04
C ALA A 17 7.83 -3.51 9.05
N LYS A 18 7.24 -3.53 10.24
CA LYS A 18 5.80 -3.56 10.42
C LYS A 18 5.30 -2.17 10.01
N VAL A 19 4.59 -2.09 8.90
CA VAL A 19 3.88 -0.87 8.49
C VAL A 19 2.92 -0.49 9.60
N VAL A 20 3.27 0.52 10.38
CA VAL A 20 2.44 1.04 11.46
C VAL A 20 1.52 2.09 10.85
N PRO A 21 0.19 2.02 11.03
CA PRO A 21 -0.69 3.09 10.59
C PRO A 21 -0.37 4.38 11.36
N ALA A 22 -0.27 5.49 10.64
CA ALA A 22 -0.01 6.81 11.20
C ALA A 22 -1.32 7.44 11.69
N SER A 23 -1.80 7.04 12.88
CA SER A 23 -3.03 7.60 13.46
C SER A 23 -2.73 8.80 14.34
N THR A 24 -3.02 10.02 13.86
CA THR A 24 -3.28 11.17 14.74
C THR A 24 -4.21 12.18 14.07
N SER A 25 -5.52 12.06 14.29
CA SER A 25 -6.52 13.06 13.88
C SER A 25 -7.42 13.44 15.06
N ASN A 26 -7.32 14.69 15.52
CA ASN A 26 -8.17 15.27 16.57
C ASN A 26 -9.21 16.23 15.96
N HIS A 27 -9.95 15.80 14.93
CA HIS A 27 -10.93 16.67 14.26
C HIS A 27 -12.33 16.56 14.91
N LEU A 28 -12.74 17.61 15.64
CA LEU A 28 -14.12 17.74 16.13
C LEU A 28 -15.05 18.28 15.03
N SER A 29 -16.22 17.67 14.84
CA SER A 29 -17.30 18.19 13.99
C SER A 29 -18.57 18.47 14.79
N ILE A 30 -19.54 19.15 14.18
CA ILE A 30 -20.85 19.43 14.76
C ILE A 30 -21.90 18.64 13.97
N ASP A 31 -22.69 17.81 14.65
CA ASP A 31 -23.77 17.04 14.01
C ASP A 31 -24.98 17.92 13.64
N GLN A 32 -25.96 17.34 12.94
CA GLN A 32 -27.20 18.01 12.55
C GLN A 32 -28.06 18.51 13.73
N HIS A 33 -27.74 18.11 14.97
CA HIS A 33 -28.41 18.56 16.20
C HIS A 33 -27.57 19.58 16.98
N GLY A 34 -26.47 20.07 16.40
CA GLY A 34 -25.60 21.05 17.03
C GLY A 34 -24.67 20.47 18.11
N LYS A 35 -24.58 19.14 18.24
CA LYS A 35 -23.71 18.50 19.22
C LYS A 35 -22.30 18.38 18.65
N ARG A 36 -21.31 18.77 19.46
CA ARG A 36 -19.91 18.48 19.19
C ARG A 36 -19.70 16.97 19.27
N VAL A 37 -19.46 16.37 18.13
CA VAL A 37 -19.12 14.95 18.00
C VAL A 37 -17.69 14.86 17.52
N TYR A 38 -16.94 13.87 17.99
CA TYR A 38 -15.73 13.50 17.27
C TYR A 38 -16.20 13.07 15.89
N ALA A 39 -15.71 13.77 14.86
CA ALA A 39 -15.93 13.29 13.52
C ALA A 39 -15.27 11.92 13.49
N ASP A 40 -16.07 10.87 13.34
CA ASP A 40 -15.54 9.57 12.93
C ASP A 40 -15.11 9.76 11.46
N VAL A 41 -14.03 10.52 11.27
CA VAL A 41 -13.26 10.46 10.04
C VAL A 41 -12.72 9.04 10.12
N ALA A 42 -13.44 8.12 9.49
CA ALA A 42 -13.04 6.74 9.39
C ALA A 42 -11.61 6.76 8.87
N GLU A 43 -10.67 6.56 9.79
CA GLU A 43 -9.27 6.69 9.49
C GLU A 43 -8.97 5.70 8.37
N ASP A 44 -8.40 6.19 7.25
CA ASP A 44 -8.07 5.30 6.16
C ASP A 44 -6.93 4.39 6.63
N LYS A 45 -7.30 3.20 7.11
CA LYS A 45 -6.38 2.18 7.63
C LYS A 45 -5.40 1.67 6.56
N CYS A 46 -5.61 2.05 5.31
CA CYS A 46 -4.79 1.72 4.17
C CYS A 46 -3.81 2.85 3.78
N ASP A 47 -3.81 3.96 4.52
CA ASP A 47 -2.83 5.04 4.35
C ASP A 47 -1.49 4.67 5.02
N TYR A 48 -0.63 4.02 4.23
CA TYR A 48 0.68 3.59 4.68
C TYR A 48 1.72 4.69 4.45
N TYR A 49 2.65 4.85 5.39
CA TYR A 49 3.82 5.68 5.18
C TYR A 49 4.79 5.01 4.20
N CYS A 50 4.74 5.44 2.94
CA CYS A 50 5.58 4.93 1.86
C CYS A 50 6.90 5.72 1.77
N PRO A 51 8.07 5.05 1.65
CA PRO A 51 9.32 5.72 1.34
C PRO A 51 9.25 6.41 -0.03
N GLU A 52 9.75 7.65 -0.14
CA GLU A 52 9.79 8.40 -1.41
C GLU A 52 10.60 7.70 -2.52
N LYS A 53 11.51 6.79 -2.16
CA LYS A 53 12.43 6.09 -3.10
C LYS A 53 12.17 4.59 -3.16
N ASP A 54 10.91 4.16 -3.04
CA ASP A 54 10.55 2.75 -3.25
C ASP A 54 10.46 2.47 -4.78
N PRO A 55 11.15 1.46 -5.31
CA PRO A 55 11.12 1.15 -6.74
C PRO A 55 9.72 0.78 -7.24
N THR A 56 9.44 1.16 -8.49
CA THR A 56 8.22 0.73 -9.20
C THR A 56 8.15 -0.78 -9.30
N VAL A 57 6.94 -1.34 -9.28
CA VAL A 57 6.72 -2.78 -9.39
C VAL A 57 5.67 -3.11 -10.44
N CYS A 58 5.86 -4.21 -11.16
CA CYS A 58 4.82 -4.77 -12.03
C CYS A 58 3.92 -5.75 -11.27
N ALA A 59 2.61 -5.65 -11.47
CA ALA A 59 1.64 -6.53 -10.83
C ALA A 59 0.47 -6.87 -11.76
N THR A 60 -0.20 -7.99 -11.50
CA THR A 60 -1.39 -8.44 -12.23
C THR A 60 -2.56 -8.72 -11.29
N ASN A 61 -3.77 -8.38 -11.71
CA ASN A 61 -5.02 -8.80 -11.07
C ASN A 61 -5.64 -10.04 -11.74
N GLY A 62 -4.93 -10.65 -12.72
CA GLY A 62 -5.42 -11.76 -13.55
C GLY A 62 -6.14 -11.34 -14.83
N GLN A 63 -6.48 -10.05 -14.98
CA GLN A 63 -7.11 -9.49 -16.17
C GLN A 63 -6.14 -8.62 -16.97
N CYS A 64 -5.41 -7.74 -16.28
CA CYS A 64 -4.46 -6.82 -16.86
C CYS A 64 -3.19 -6.72 -16.01
N LEU A 65 -2.19 -6.03 -16.56
CA LEU A 65 -0.96 -5.66 -15.88
C LEU A 65 -0.98 -4.18 -15.51
N LEU A 66 -0.49 -3.86 -14.32
CA LEU A 66 -0.32 -2.49 -13.86
C LEU A 66 1.06 -2.31 -13.26
N LYS A 67 1.73 -1.22 -13.66
CA LYS A 67 2.98 -0.79 -13.05
C LYS A 67 2.65 0.20 -11.94
N PHE A 68 2.80 -0.24 -10.69
CA PHE A 68 2.62 0.62 -9.53
C PHE A 68 3.89 1.44 -9.30
N GLU A 69 3.73 2.68 -8.80
CA GLU A 69 4.84 3.56 -8.44
C GLU A 69 5.75 2.93 -7.39
N SER A 70 5.19 2.09 -6.51
CA SER A 70 5.93 1.40 -5.48
C SER A 70 5.21 0.15 -4.98
N ARG A 71 5.92 -0.72 -4.26
CA ARG A 71 5.30 -1.84 -3.54
C ARG A 71 4.33 -1.32 -2.48
N CYS A 72 4.69 -0.23 -1.80
CA CYS A 72 3.83 0.38 -0.80
C CYS A 72 2.50 0.89 -1.40
N ALA A 73 2.54 1.54 -2.57
CA ALA A 73 1.34 2.00 -3.28
C ALA A 73 0.43 0.82 -3.68
N MET A 74 1.02 -0.28 -4.17
CA MET A 74 0.27 -1.51 -4.46
C MET A 74 -0.38 -2.10 -3.20
N THR A 75 0.32 -2.07 -2.05
CA THR A 75 -0.23 -2.54 -0.78
C THR A 75 -1.38 -1.66 -0.29
N ALA A 76 -1.25 -0.34 -0.37
CA ALA A 76 -2.32 0.62 -0.06
C ALA A 76 -3.56 0.35 -0.93
N TYR A 77 -3.35 0.18 -2.24
CA TYR A 77 -4.40 -0.16 -3.18
C TYR A 77 -5.12 -1.46 -2.81
N ASN A 78 -4.35 -2.54 -2.55
CA ASN A 78 -4.91 -3.85 -2.21
C ASN A 78 -5.68 -3.85 -0.89
N CYS A 79 -5.26 -3.03 0.08
CA CYS A 79 -5.98 -2.85 1.34
C CYS A 79 -7.36 -2.21 1.11
N ARG A 80 -7.43 -1.18 0.25
CA ARG A 80 -8.70 -0.53 -0.11
C ARG A 80 -9.59 -1.40 -1.00
N ASN A 81 -8.99 -2.30 -1.79
CA ASN A 81 -9.67 -3.08 -2.82
C ASN A 81 -9.47 -4.61 -2.64
N PRO A 82 -10.00 -5.23 -1.56
CA PRO A 82 -9.76 -6.64 -1.26
C PRO A 82 -10.32 -7.62 -2.32
N GLN A 83 -11.27 -7.18 -3.14
CA GLN A 83 -11.87 -8.00 -4.21
C GLN A 83 -11.13 -7.88 -5.55
N LYS A 84 -10.25 -6.89 -5.71
CA LYS A 84 -9.57 -6.56 -6.98
C LYS A 84 -8.06 -6.44 -6.81
N MET A 85 -7.49 -7.30 -5.98
CA MET A 85 -6.08 -7.20 -5.60
C MET A 85 -5.15 -7.49 -6.78
N PHE A 86 -4.05 -6.75 -6.83
CA PHE A 86 -2.91 -7.05 -7.69
C PHE A 86 -1.87 -7.90 -6.96
N LYS A 87 -1.29 -8.85 -7.67
CA LYS A 87 -0.18 -9.69 -7.23
C LYS A 87 1.06 -9.35 -8.05
N LEU A 88 2.21 -9.29 -7.37
CA LEU A 88 3.48 -9.03 -8.04
C LEU A 88 3.78 -10.07 -9.10
N VAL A 89 4.35 -9.58 -10.19
CA VAL A 89 4.92 -10.40 -11.26
C VAL A 89 6.29 -9.83 -11.63
N GLU A 90 6.96 -10.47 -12.57
CA GLU A 90 8.26 -10.02 -13.05
C GLU A 90 8.14 -8.65 -13.75
N ASP A 91 9.06 -7.72 -13.45
CA ASP A 91 8.97 -6.34 -13.94
C ASP A 91 8.94 -6.21 -15.47
N HIS A 92 9.61 -7.12 -16.18
CA HIS A 92 9.65 -7.11 -17.63
C HIS A 92 8.26 -7.35 -18.27
N ARG A 93 7.29 -7.89 -17.51
CA ARG A 93 5.94 -8.14 -18.01
C ARG A 93 5.20 -6.87 -18.34
N CYS A 94 5.39 -5.82 -17.54
CA CYS A 94 4.82 -4.50 -17.81
C CYS A 94 5.55 -3.73 -18.93
N THR A 95 6.56 -4.35 -19.56
CA THR A 95 7.31 -3.76 -20.68
C THR A 95 7.15 -4.52 -21.99
N GLN A 96 6.44 -5.66 -21.98
CA GLN A 96 6.27 -6.52 -23.13
C GLN A 96 4.79 -6.65 -23.49
N ASP A 97 4.50 -6.84 -24.78
CA ASP A 97 3.13 -6.75 -25.34
C ASP A 97 2.27 -8.02 -25.15
N TRP A 98 2.72 -9.02 -24.39
CA TRP A 98 2.02 -10.31 -24.30
C TRP A 98 0.82 -10.32 -23.35
N GLN A 99 0.71 -9.32 -22.48
CA GLN A 99 -0.46 -9.11 -21.63
C GLN A 99 -0.91 -7.66 -21.70
N PRO A 100 -2.24 -7.41 -21.73
CA PRO A 100 -2.75 -6.05 -21.79
C PRO A 100 -2.42 -5.31 -20.50
N LEU A 101 -1.90 -4.09 -20.63
CA LEU A 101 -1.89 -3.14 -19.53
C LEU A 101 -3.32 -2.73 -19.19
N CYS A 102 -3.57 -2.38 -17.93
CA CYS A 102 -4.89 -1.89 -17.52
C CYS A 102 -5.23 -0.60 -18.27
N MET A 103 -6.46 -0.52 -18.77
CA MET A 103 -6.93 0.64 -19.52
C MET A 103 -7.26 1.77 -18.54
N GLU A 104 -7.27 3.01 -19.05
CA GLU A 104 -7.66 4.19 -18.27
C GLU A 104 -9.06 4.05 -17.62
N SER A 105 -9.98 3.33 -18.27
CA SER A 105 -11.29 2.99 -17.68
C SER A 105 -11.16 2.16 -16.42
N ASP A 106 -10.24 1.20 -16.42
CA ASP A 106 -10.01 0.27 -15.31
C ASP A 106 -9.35 1.05 -14.17
N LEU A 107 -8.37 1.90 -14.47
CA LEU A 107 -7.71 2.77 -13.49
C LEU A 107 -8.70 3.68 -12.77
N ARG A 108 -9.63 4.31 -13.50
CA ARG A 108 -10.69 5.12 -12.88
C ARG A 108 -11.62 4.30 -11.99
N GLU A 109 -11.95 3.07 -12.37
CA GLU A 109 -12.74 2.16 -11.52
C GLU A 109 -11.96 1.75 -10.25
N PHE A 110 -10.64 1.80 -10.33
CA PHE A 110 -9.72 1.47 -9.24
C PHE A 110 -9.35 2.68 -8.37
N GLY A 111 -9.78 3.89 -8.73
CA GLY A 111 -9.43 5.12 -8.04
C GLY A 111 -7.94 5.47 -8.18
N LEU A 112 -7.34 5.09 -9.31
CA LEU A 112 -5.96 5.36 -9.71
C LEU A 112 -5.93 6.35 -10.88
#